data_AF-A0A812K7J3-F1
#
_entry.id   AF-A0A812K7J3-F1
#
_cell.length_a   1.000
_cell.length_b   1.000
_cell.length_c   1.000
_cell.angle_alpha   90.00
_cell.angle_beta   90.00
_cell.angle_gamma   90.00
#
_symmetry.space_group_name_H-M   'P 1'
#
loop_
_entity.id
_entity.type
_entity.pdbx_description
1 polymer ?
#
loop_
_entity_poly.entity_id
_entity_poly.type
_entity_poly.pdbx_seq_one_letter_code
_entity_poly.pdbx_strand_id
1 'polypeptide(L)'
;MGAFMGCCPTAAASNRVSADSFSSDAVIYARDDHTSTFQQVRLARDLHKFAGGTLWLEFVYEDILEEVRKAFATQNTEDDAEALDAVLASIKHNGWSVEFNKSLVNLLVVARKHGMTFHALDDPEWSKDAFIAKYGSNLGGMRYLANRASHLDDHEGATSRWCDKIVKMRSQQSGPIVILGGAEHGPPLVEFMKARINAEVRFMYTDFEEAH
;
A
#
# COMPACT_ATOMS: atom_id res chain seq x y z
N MET A 1 22.56 16.85 53.78
CA MET A 1 22.17 17.95 52.86
C MET A 1 23.23 18.03 51.78
N GLY A 2 23.04 17.79 50.48
CA GLY A 2 22.00 17.18 49.66
C GLY A 2 22.72 16.82 48.35
N ALA A 3 22.49 15.62 47.81
CA ALA A 3 23.16 15.14 46.60
C ALA A 3 22.58 15.84 45.37
N PHE A 4 23.43 16.39 44.50
CA PHE A 4 23.05 16.91 43.19
C PHE A 4 22.65 15.74 42.29
N MET A 5 21.34 15.58 42.07
CA MET A 5 20.78 14.70 41.06
C MET A 5 21.14 15.23 39.67
N GLY A 6 21.64 14.32 38.83
CA GLY A 6 21.90 14.56 37.44
C GLY A 6 20.62 14.82 36.65
N CYS A 7 20.71 15.76 35.71
CA CYS A 7 19.71 15.95 34.69
C CYS A 7 20.21 15.22 33.43
N CYS A 8 19.77 13.97 33.23
CA CYS A 8 19.80 13.37 31.90
C CYS A 8 18.75 14.09 31.05
N PRO A 9 19.06 14.55 29.83
CA PRO A 9 18.02 14.98 28.90
C PRO A 9 17.17 13.75 28.56
N THR A 10 15.86 13.86 28.82
CA THR A 10 14.85 12.91 28.39
C THR A 10 14.94 12.76 26.88
N ALA A 11 15.46 11.63 26.42
CA ALA A 11 15.27 11.20 25.05
C ALA A 11 13.76 11.17 24.78
N ALA A 12 13.32 11.93 23.79
CA ALA A 12 11.98 11.78 23.24
C ALA A 12 11.78 10.30 22.94
N ALA A 13 10.72 9.72 23.51
CA ALA A 13 10.35 8.35 23.25
C ALA A 13 10.04 8.24 21.74
N SER A 14 11.04 7.79 20.98
CA SER A 14 10.85 7.31 19.63
C SER A 14 9.80 6.20 19.73
N ASN A 15 8.61 6.43 19.16
CA ASN A 15 7.59 5.40 18.96
C ASN A 15 8.08 4.38 17.91
N ARG A 16 9.25 3.77 18.13
CA ARG A 16 9.65 2.56 17.45
C ARG A 16 8.71 1.47 17.93
N VAL A 17 7.72 1.19 17.11
CA VAL A 17 6.83 0.03 17.24
C VAL A 17 7.73 -1.21 17.42
N SER A 18 7.80 -1.73 18.65
CA SER A 18 8.53 -2.95 18.97
C SER A 18 7.81 -4.17 18.42
N ALA A 19 8.59 -5.22 18.19
CA ALA A 19 8.39 -6.32 17.25
C ALA A 19 7.31 -7.38 17.56
N ASP A 20 6.30 -7.10 18.38
CA ASP A 20 5.37 -8.15 18.83
C ASP A 20 3.99 -8.00 18.18
N SER A 21 3.69 -8.96 17.29
CA SER A 21 2.39 -9.31 16.70
C SER A 21 1.36 -8.18 16.55
N PHE A 22 1.06 -7.80 15.31
CA PHE A 22 -0.11 -6.97 15.04
C PHE A 22 -1.39 -7.74 15.36
N SER A 23 -2.40 -7.04 15.87
CA SER A 23 -3.71 -7.63 16.09
C SER A 23 -4.30 -8.13 14.77
N SER A 24 -5.15 -9.15 14.83
CA SER A 24 -5.82 -9.71 13.64
C SER A 24 -6.72 -8.70 12.93
N ASP A 25 -7.03 -7.58 13.57
CA ASP A 25 -7.82 -6.48 13.03
C ASP A 25 -6.97 -5.26 12.62
N ALA A 26 -5.64 -5.35 12.67
CA ALA A 26 -4.78 -4.23 12.32
C ALA A 26 -4.99 -3.76 10.87
N VAL A 27 -4.93 -2.44 10.68
CA VAL A 27 -4.87 -1.79 9.37
C VAL A 27 -3.60 -0.97 9.31
N ILE A 28 -2.75 -1.26 8.33
CA ILE A 28 -1.41 -0.72 8.23
C ILE A 28 -1.25 0.01 6.90
N TYR A 29 -0.71 1.22 6.96
CA TYR A 29 -0.33 1.98 5.78
C TYR A 29 1.19 2.02 5.66
N ALA A 30 1.72 1.32 4.66
CA ALA A 30 3.11 1.42 4.25
C ALA A 30 3.22 2.51 3.17
N ARG A 31 3.96 3.57 3.49
CA ARG A 31 4.24 4.65 2.54
C ARG A 31 5.10 4.15 1.39
N ASP A 32 4.71 4.49 0.17
CA ASP A 32 5.52 4.42 -1.04
C ASP A 32 5.84 5.85 -1.54
N ASP A 33 7.11 6.16 -1.80
CA ASP A 33 7.54 7.43 -2.39
C ASP A 33 7.80 7.33 -3.89
N HIS A 34 7.72 6.14 -4.48
CA HIS A 34 7.98 5.87 -5.90
C HIS A 34 9.38 6.29 -6.39
N THR A 35 10.34 6.48 -5.48
CA THR A 35 11.70 6.94 -5.82
C THR A 35 12.80 5.94 -5.48
N SER A 36 12.58 5.05 -4.50
CA SER A 36 13.59 4.09 -4.06
C SER A 36 12.99 2.74 -3.71
N THR A 37 13.81 1.69 -3.72
CA THR A 37 13.37 0.32 -3.35
C THR A 37 13.26 0.10 -1.84
N PHE A 38 13.64 1.10 -1.02
CA PHE A 38 13.84 0.93 0.40
C PHE A 38 12.57 0.53 1.14
N GLN A 39 11.43 1.14 0.79
CA GLN A 39 10.14 0.87 1.40
C GLN A 39 9.64 -0.53 1.04
N GLN A 40 9.74 -0.94 -0.23
CA GLN A 40 9.34 -2.28 -0.68
C GLN A 40 10.21 -3.36 -0.03
N VAL A 41 11.52 -3.13 0.09
CA VAL A 41 12.43 -4.07 0.75
C VAL A 41 12.16 -4.18 2.25
N ARG A 42 11.89 -3.06 2.94
CA ARG A 42 11.48 -3.10 4.36
C ARG A 42 10.16 -3.81 4.53
N LEU A 43 9.17 -3.47 3.70
CA LEU A 43 7.85 -4.10 3.74
C LEU A 43 7.96 -5.60 3.53
N ALA A 44 8.70 -6.05 2.52
CA ALA A 44 8.96 -7.47 2.27
C ALA A 44 9.56 -8.19 3.49
N ARG A 45 10.47 -7.54 4.23
CA ARG A 45 11.02 -8.12 5.47
C ARG A 45 9.97 -8.21 6.57
N ASP A 46 9.04 -7.27 6.63
CA ASP A 46 8.02 -7.17 7.68
C ASP A 46 6.73 -7.94 7.37
N LEU A 47 6.48 -8.36 6.13
CA LEU A 47 5.23 -9.04 5.72
C LEU A 47 4.92 -10.31 6.55
N HIS A 48 5.93 -10.99 7.08
CA HIS A 48 5.73 -12.14 7.98
C HIS A 48 4.91 -11.79 9.23
N LYS A 49 4.91 -10.53 9.68
CA LYS A 49 4.14 -10.04 10.83
C LYS A 49 2.64 -9.94 10.54
N PHE A 50 2.26 -10.02 9.26
CA PHE A 50 0.88 -9.90 8.76
C PHE A 50 0.42 -11.18 8.05
N ALA A 51 1.03 -12.32 8.38
CA ALA A 51 0.73 -13.60 7.76
C ALA A 51 -0.78 -13.93 7.83
N GLY A 52 -1.32 -14.49 6.74
CA GLY A 52 -2.76 -14.76 6.59
C GLY A 52 -3.64 -13.53 6.35
N GLY A 53 -3.05 -12.33 6.26
CA GLY A 53 -3.75 -11.08 5.99
C GLY A 53 -3.90 -10.75 4.50
N THR A 54 -4.13 -9.46 4.23
CA THR A 54 -4.36 -8.95 2.87
C THR A 54 -3.47 -7.75 2.56
N LEU A 55 -2.81 -7.78 1.41
CA LEU A 55 -1.95 -6.71 0.90
C LEU A 55 -2.64 -5.94 -0.25
N TRP A 56 -2.88 -4.65 -0.06
CA TRP A 56 -3.44 -3.77 -1.09
C TRP A 56 -2.34 -2.95 -1.76
N LEU A 57 -2.39 -2.87 -3.10
CA LEU A 57 -1.32 -2.34 -3.93
C LEU A 57 -1.86 -1.29 -4.91
N GLU A 58 -1.21 -0.13 -4.97
CA GLU A 58 -1.59 0.95 -5.89
C GLU A 58 -1.21 0.70 -7.36
N PHE A 59 -0.06 0.07 -7.60
CA PHE A 59 0.65 0.15 -8.87
C PHE A 59 0.19 -0.83 -9.97
N VAL A 60 -0.79 -1.68 -9.69
CA VAL A 60 -1.24 -2.75 -10.60
C VAL A 60 -2.73 -2.96 -10.44
N TYR A 61 -3.41 -3.31 -11.53
CA TYR A 61 -4.86 -3.50 -11.55
C TYR A 61 -5.29 -4.91 -11.14
N GLU A 62 -6.56 -5.02 -10.72
CA GLU A 62 -7.11 -6.23 -10.09
C GLU A 62 -7.16 -7.43 -11.04
N ASP A 63 -7.40 -7.22 -12.33
CA ASP A 63 -7.43 -8.27 -13.36
C ASP A 63 -6.09 -8.99 -13.47
N ILE A 64 -4.99 -8.23 -13.46
CA ILE A 64 -3.64 -8.80 -13.49
C ILE A 64 -3.34 -9.54 -12.19
N LEU A 65 -3.70 -8.96 -11.03
CA LEU A 65 -3.50 -9.61 -9.74
C LEU A 65 -4.36 -10.89 -9.59
N GLU A 66 -5.53 -10.94 -10.22
CA GLU A 66 -6.36 -12.14 -10.26
C GLU A 66 -5.65 -13.31 -10.94
N GLU A 67 -5.00 -13.05 -12.08
CA GLU A 67 -4.21 -14.07 -12.78
C GLU A 67 -3.01 -14.54 -11.95
N VAL A 68 -2.35 -13.64 -11.20
CA VAL A 68 -1.28 -14.05 -10.25
C VAL A 68 -1.83 -14.95 -9.15
N ARG A 69 -3.00 -14.64 -8.58
CA ARG A 69 -3.63 -15.50 -7.56
C ARG A 69 -4.01 -16.87 -8.14
N LYS A 70 -4.49 -16.93 -9.37
CA LYS A 70 -4.80 -18.19 -10.09
C LYS A 70 -3.54 -19.03 -10.31
N ALA A 71 -2.47 -18.42 -10.83
CA ALA A 71 -1.19 -19.08 -11.03
C ALA A 71 -0.62 -19.61 -9.70
N PHE A 72 -0.62 -18.79 -8.65
CA PHE A 72 -0.11 -19.19 -7.33
C PHE A 72 -0.85 -20.39 -6.73
N ALA A 73 -2.12 -20.58 -7.08
CA ALA A 73 -2.95 -21.70 -6.63
C ALA A 73 -2.63 -23.02 -7.35
N THR A 74 -2.03 -23.00 -8.55
CA THR A 74 -1.64 -24.23 -9.28
C THR A 74 -0.41 -24.91 -8.66
N GLN A 75 0.38 -24.17 -7.87
CA GLN A 75 1.67 -24.59 -7.31
C GLN A 75 2.72 -24.94 -8.38
N ASN A 76 2.53 -24.47 -9.62
CA ASN A 76 3.47 -24.62 -10.72
C ASN A 76 4.36 -23.38 -10.82
N THR A 77 5.68 -23.58 -10.78
CA THR A 77 6.65 -22.49 -10.85
C THR A 77 6.72 -21.80 -12.22
N GLU A 78 6.30 -22.47 -13.29
CA GLU A 78 6.24 -21.88 -14.64
C GLU A 78 5.06 -20.90 -14.74
N ASP A 79 3.86 -21.31 -14.30
CA ASP A 79 2.67 -20.45 -14.24
C ASP A 79 2.94 -19.22 -13.35
N ASP A 80 3.62 -19.43 -12.21
CA ASP A 80 4.02 -18.34 -11.32
C ASP A 80 4.92 -17.32 -12.04
N ALA A 81 5.91 -17.79 -12.81
CA ALA A 81 6.84 -16.92 -13.52
C ALA A 81 6.15 -16.11 -14.62
N GLU A 82 5.27 -16.75 -15.40
CA GLU A 82 4.50 -16.09 -16.47
C GLU A 82 3.60 -14.98 -15.89
N ALA A 83 2.89 -15.27 -14.80
CA ALA A 83 2.02 -14.29 -14.16
C ALA A 83 2.81 -13.10 -13.56
N LEU A 84 3.98 -13.36 -12.96
CA LEU A 84 4.84 -12.29 -12.42
C LEU A 84 5.48 -11.45 -13.54
N ASP A 85 5.81 -12.04 -14.68
CA ASP A 85 6.28 -11.32 -15.87
C ASP A 85 5.18 -10.42 -16.46
N ALA A 86 3.91 -10.87 -16.42
CA ALA A 86 2.77 -10.05 -16.81
C ALA A 86 2.61 -8.81 -15.92
N VAL A 87 2.76 -8.96 -14.59
CA VAL A 87 2.80 -7.82 -13.66
C VAL A 87 3.93 -6.87 -14.05
N LEU A 88 5.15 -7.39 -14.25
CA LEU A 88 6.30 -6.56 -14.59
C LEU A 88 6.10 -5.79 -15.91
N ALA A 89 5.52 -6.44 -16.92
CA ALA A 89 5.17 -5.80 -18.18
C ALA A 89 4.13 -4.69 -17.99
N SER A 90 3.13 -4.93 -17.13
CA SER A 90 2.07 -3.98 -16.85
C SER A 90 2.55 -2.71 -16.16
N ILE A 91 3.58 -2.76 -15.32
CA ILE A 91 4.03 -1.58 -14.55
C ILE A 91 5.21 -0.84 -15.21
N LYS A 92 5.87 -1.44 -16.21
CA LYS A 92 7.04 -0.85 -16.88
C LYS A 92 6.79 0.51 -17.52
N HIS A 93 5.55 0.80 -17.93
CA HIS A 93 5.21 2.05 -18.59
C HIS A 93 5.23 3.27 -17.66
N ASN A 94 5.31 3.07 -16.33
CA ASN A 94 5.36 4.14 -15.33
C ASN A 94 6.71 4.88 -15.28
N GLY A 95 7.74 4.42 -16.01
CA GLY A 95 9.06 5.07 -16.06
C GLY A 95 9.93 4.85 -14.81
N TRP A 96 9.52 3.96 -13.91
CA TRP A 96 10.32 3.56 -12.75
C TRP A 96 11.50 2.66 -13.12
N SER A 97 12.51 2.61 -12.25
CA SER A 97 13.69 1.77 -12.48
C SER A 97 13.33 0.28 -12.51
N VAL A 98 14.18 -0.51 -13.18
CA VAL A 98 14.00 -1.97 -13.26
C VAL A 98 14.03 -2.60 -11.86
N GLU A 99 14.92 -2.11 -10.99
CA GLU A 99 15.07 -2.57 -9.62
C GLU A 99 13.83 -2.25 -8.79
N PHE A 100 13.25 -1.07 -8.96
CA PHE A 100 12.00 -0.69 -8.29
C PHE A 100 10.86 -1.60 -8.72
N ASN A 101 10.65 -1.77 -10.02
CA ASN A 101 9.62 -2.67 -10.55
C ASN A 101 9.79 -4.11 -10.04
N LYS A 102 11.02 -4.63 -10.00
CA LYS A 102 11.31 -5.96 -9.43
C LYS A 102 11.00 -6.03 -7.93
N SER A 103 11.25 -4.96 -7.18
CA SER A 103 10.95 -4.91 -5.75
C SER A 103 9.44 -4.95 -5.46
N LEU A 104 8.62 -4.33 -6.32
CA LEU A 104 7.16 -4.41 -6.25
C LEU A 104 6.65 -5.83 -6.54
N VAL A 105 7.15 -6.46 -7.60
CA VAL A 105 6.81 -7.85 -7.96
C VAL A 105 7.22 -8.83 -6.84
N ASN A 106 8.36 -8.60 -6.19
CA ASN A 106 8.83 -9.43 -5.07
C ASN A 106 7.87 -9.40 -3.86
N LEU A 107 7.10 -8.32 -3.66
CA LEU A 107 6.09 -8.29 -2.59
C LEU A 107 5.02 -9.37 -2.78
N LEU A 108 4.64 -9.67 -4.03
CA LEU A 108 3.66 -10.73 -4.34
C LEU A 108 4.19 -12.11 -3.94
N VAL A 109 5.45 -12.39 -4.26
CA VAL A 109 6.13 -13.64 -3.90
C VAL A 109 6.19 -13.82 -2.39
N VAL A 110 6.56 -12.74 -1.67
CA VAL A 110 6.65 -12.76 -0.21
C VAL A 110 5.26 -12.85 0.44
N ALA A 111 4.26 -12.15 -0.08
CA ALA A 111 2.88 -12.25 0.38
C ALA A 111 2.36 -13.70 0.30
N ARG A 112 2.57 -14.36 -0.84
CA ARG A 112 2.23 -15.79 -1.02
C ARG A 112 2.90 -16.68 0.02
N LYS A 113 4.21 -16.50 0.24
CA LYS A 113 4.98 -17.27 1.23
C LYS A 113 4.38 -17.18 2.64
N HIS A 114 3.74 -16.05 2.97
CA HIS A 114 3.11 -15.82 4.27
C HIS A 114 1.59 -16.04 4.25
N GLY A 115 1.06 -16.70 3.22
CA GLY A 115 -0.37 -17.01 3.11
C GLY A 115 -1.25 -15.77 3.01
N MET A 116 -0.70 -14.64 2.58
CA MET A 116 -1.47 -13.41 2.38
C MET A 116 -2.14 -13.43 1.02
N THR A 117 -3.35 -12.89 0.93
CA THR A 117 -3.94 -12.49 -0.35
C THR A 117 -3.53 -11.07 -0.70
N PHE A 118 -3.72 -10.65 -1.95
CA PHE A 118 -3.40 -9.30 -2.39
C PHE A 118 -4.42 -8.78 -3.40
N HIS A 119 -4.65 -7.47 -3.42
CA HIS A 119 -5.64 -6.79 -4.26
C HIS A 119 -5.15 -5.40 -4.71
N ALA A 120 -5.73 -4.91 -5.79
CA ALA A 120 -5.43 -3.62 -6.38
C ALA A 120 -6.27 -2.52 -5.73
N LEU A 121 -5.62 -1.39 -5.43
CA LEU A 121 -6.30 -0.17 -5.00
C LEU A 121 -6.94 0.55 -6.19
N ASP A 122 -6.17 0.76 -7.27
CA ASP A 122 -6.63 1.47 -8.45
C ASP A 122 -7.48 0.59 -9.40
N ASP A 123 -8.31 1.27 -10.17
CA ASP A 123 -9.16 0.67 -11.20
C ASP A 123 -8.89 1.35 -12.56
N PRO A 124 -8.86 0.61 -13.68
CA PRO A 124 -8.51 1.14 -15.01
C PRO A 124 -9.37 2.32 -15.46
N GLU A 125 -10.63 2.37 -15.04
CA GLU A 125 -11.58 3.45 -15.38
C GLU A 125 -11.19 4.83 -14.77
N TRP A 126 -10.32 4.83 -13.77
CA TRP A 126 -9.78 6.04 -13.13
C TRP A 126 -8.32 6.33 -13.55
N SER A 127 -7.79 5.57 -14.51
CA SER A 127 -6.45 5.79 -15.05
C SER A 127 -6.35 7.14 -15.78
N LYS A 128 -5.13 7.67 -15.88
CA LYS A 128 -4.86 8.89 -16.66
C LYS A 128 -5.38 8.77 -18.09
N ASP A 129 -5.23 7.60 -18.71
CA ASP A 129 -5.71 7.34 -20.07
C ASP A 129 -7.23 7.38 -20.15
N ALA A 130 -7.95 6.83 -19.17
CA ALA A 130 -9.41 6.94 -19.11
C ALA A 130 -9.89 8.39 -18.98
N PHE A 131 -9.20 9.20 -18.17
CA PHE A 131 -9.48 10.64 -18.07
C PHE A 131 -9.18 11.39 -19.39
N ILE A 132 -8.07 11.08 -20.06
CA ILE A 132 -7.72 11.67 -21.36
C ILE A 132 -8.74 11.27 -22.42
N ALA A 133 -9.18 10.01 -22.45
CA ALA A 133 -10.20 9.54 -23.38
C ALA A 133 -11.54 10.25 -23.17
N LYS A 134 -11.91 10.51 -21.90
CA LYS A 134 -13.20 11.15 -21.56
C LYS A 134 -13.21 12.67 -21.75
N TYR A 135 -12.12 13.36 -21.41
CA TYR A 135 -12.09 14.82 -21.32
C TYR A 135 -11.09 15.50 -22.26
N GLY A 136 -10.35 14.74 -23.08
CA GLY A 136 -9.24 15.23 -23.91
C GLY A 136 -7.93 15.39 -23.12
N SER A 137 -6.80 15.53 -23.82
CA SER A 137 -5.45 15.45 -23.22
C SER A 137 -5.22 16.41 -22.03
N ASN A 138 -5.36 17.73 -22.24
CA ASN A 138 -5.05 18.72 -21.20
C ASN A 138 -6.03 18.66 -20.02
N LEU A 139 -7.34 18.69 -20.31
CA LEU A 139 -8.37 18.67 -19.26
C LEU A 139 -8.42 17.32 -18.54
N GLY A 140 -8.22 16.22 -19.26
CA GLY A 140 -8.11 14.87 -18.70
C GLY A 140 -6.94 14.75 -17.75
N GLY A 141 -5.75 15.22 -18.14
CA GLY A 141 -4.58 15.26 -17.25
C GLY A 141 -4.84 16.06 -15.96
N MET A 142 -5.43 17.26 -16.07
CA MET A 142 -5.76 18.07 -14.88
C MET A 142 -6.80 17.39 -13.98
N ARG A 143 -7.85 16.79 -14.56
CA ARG A 143 -8.90 16.09 -13.80
C ARG A 143 -8.38 14.81 -13.14
N TYR A 144 -7.49 14.08 -13.80
CA TYR A 144 -6.80 12.93 -13.21
C TYR A 144 -5.99 13.36 -11.97
N LEU A 145 -5.17 14.41 -12.08
CA LEU A 145 -4.40 14.92 -10.95
C LEU A 145 -5.29 15.42 -9.82
N ALA A 146 -6.38 16.13 -10.12
CA ALA A 146 -7.36 16.56 -9.12
C ALA A 146 -8.05 15.37 -8.42
N ASN A 147 -8.33 14.29 -9.15
CA ASN A 147 -8.90 13.07 -8.58
C ASN A 147 -7.92 12.37 -7.62
N ARG A 148 -6.63 12.29 -8.01
CA ARG A 148 -5.56 11.73 -7.18
C ARG A 148 -5.30 12.55 -5.93
N ALA A 149 -5.30 13.87 -6.04
CA ALA A 149 -5.05 14.79 -4.94
C ALA A 149 -6.30 15.11 -4.09
N SER A 150 -7.45 14.48 -4.34
CA SER A 150 -8.66 14.74 -3.56
C SER A 150 -8.51 14.19 -2.14
N HIS A 151 -8.68 15.07 -1.15
CA HIS A 151 -8.72 14.73 0.27
C HIS A 151 -10.17 14.73 0.80
N LEU A 152 -11.15 14.59 -0.09
CA LEU A 152 -12.56 14.50 0.27
C LEU A 152 -12.99 13.04 0.43
N ASP A 153 -13.80 12.78 1.45
CA ASP A 153 -14.44 11.47 1.62
C ASP A 153 -15.77 11.40 0.85
N ASP A 154 -15.69 11.46 -0.48
CA ASP A 154 -16.84 11.68 -1.37
C ASP A 154 -17.19 10.46 -2.26
N HIS A 155 -16.49 9.34 -2.10
CA HIS A 155 -16.56 8.16 -2.96
C HIS A 155 -16.11 8.40 -4.41
N GLU A 156 -15.57 9.58 -4.72
CA GLU A 156 -15.13 9.96 -6.06
C GLU A 156 -13.62 10.15 -6.15
N GLY A 157 -12.93 10.57 -5.09
CA GLY A 157 -11.46 10.71 -5.04
C GLY A 157 -10.73 9.36 -4.90
N ALA A 158 -9.46 9.29 -5.33
CA ALA A 158 -8.70 8.03 -5.32
C ALA A 158 -8.68 7.36 -3.94
N THR A 159 -8.24 8.09 -2.91
CA THR A 159 -8.20 7.58 -1.53
C THR A 159 -9.59 7.14 -1.02
N SER A 160 -10.64 7.90 -1.35
CA SER A 160 -12.00 7.61 -0.89
C SER A 160 -12.53 6.30 -1.49
N ARG A 161 -12.29 6.08 -2.80
CA ARG A 161 -12.62 4.81 -3.50
C ARG A 161 -11.80 3.63 -2.99
N TRP A 162 -10.51 3.83 -2.72
CA TRP A 162 -9.66 2.82 -2.11
C TRP A 162 -10.23 2.36 -0.76
N CYS A 163 -10.65 3.31 0.07
CA CYS A 163 -11.31 2.99 1.34
C CYS A 163 -12.61 2.20 1.13
N ASP A 164 -13.39 2.47 0.08
CA ASP A 164 -14.63 1.71 -0.20
C ASP A 164 -14.31 0.25 -0.52
N LYS A 165 -13.29 0.00 -1.34
CA LYS A 165 -12.82 -1.35 -1.68
C LYS A 165 -12.36 -2.10 -0.44
N ILE A 166 -11.54 -1.45 0.40
CA ILE A 166 -11.01 -2.03 1.63
C ILE A 166 -12.13 -2.34 2.64
N VAL A 167 -13.04 -1.39 2.89
CA VAL A 167 -14.17 -1.56 3.82
C VAL A 167 -15.09 -2.68 3.37
N LYS A 168 -15.44 -2.71 2.08
CA LYS A 168 -16.27 -3.77 1.49
C LYS A 168 -15.62 -5.15 1.70
N MET A 169 -14.34 -5.28 1.41
CA MET A 169 -13.63 -6.54 1.57
C MET A 169 -13.44 -6.93 3.04
N ARG A 170 -13.19 -5.97 3.94
CA ARG A 170 -13.04 -6.22 5.38
C ARG A 170 -14.29 -6.83 6.01
N SER A 171 -15.47 -6.58 5.45
CA SER A 171 -16.71 -7.25 5.89
C SER A 171 -16.75 -8.75 5.53
N GLN A 172 -15.89 -9.20 4.62
CA GLN A 172 -15.85 -10.55 4.04
C GLN A 172 -14.61 -11.36 4.47
N GLN A 173 -13.57 -10.70 4.99
CA GLN A 173 -12.30 -11.34 5.35
C GLN A 173 -11.87 -10.98 6.77
N SER A 174 -11.28 -11.97 7.46
CA SER A 174 -10.60 -11.78 8.74
C SER A 174 -9.09 -11.73 8.52
N GLY A 175 -8.40 -10.84 9.23
CA GLY A 175 -6.94 -10.74 9.18
C GLY A 175 -6.43 -9.30 9.04
N PRO A 176 -5.13 -9.10 9.25
CA PRO A 176 -4.51 -7.79 9.14
C PRO A 176 -4.57 -7.30 7.69
N ILE A 177 -4.79 -6.00 7.52
CA ILE A 177 -4.77 -5.32 6.23
C ILE A 177 -3.50 -4.49 6.15
N VAL A 178 -2.74 -4.66 5.08
CA VAL A 178 -1.56 -3.88 4.75
C VAL A 178 -1.83 -3.16 3.44
N ILE A 179 -1.56 -1.87 3.38
CA ILE A 179 -1.81 -1.00 2.23
C ILE A 179 -0.46 -0.41 1.83
N LEU A 180 -0.04 -0.61 0.59
CA LEU A 180 1.10 0.07 -0.01
C LEU A 180 0.58 1.08 -1.04
N GLY A 181 0.84 2.36 -0.80
CA GLY A 181 0.46 3.44 -1.70
C GLY A 181 1.25 4.73 -1.45
N GLY A 182 1.08 5.68 -2.37
CA GLY A 182 1.74 6.97 -2.42
C GLY A 182 1.60 7.74 -1.11
N ALA A 183 2.68 8.40 -0.68
CA ALA A 183 2.75 9.11 0.58
C ALA A 183 1.58 10.08 0.85
N GLU A 184 1.10 10.75 -0.20
CA GLU A 184 0.00 11.72 -0.16
C GLU A 184 -1.35 11.13 0.23
N HIS A 185 -1.56 9.83 0.00
CA HIS A 185 -2.83 9.16 0.28
C HIS A 185 -2.98 8.73 1.73
N GLY A 186 -1.87 8.62 2.47
CA GLY A 186 -1.86 8.11 3.84
C GLY A 186 -2.71 8.92 4.82
N PRO A 187 -2.48 10.25 4.97
CA PRO A 187 -3.26 11.08 5.88
C PRO A 187 -4.78 11.02 5.65
N PRO A 188 -5.32 11.25 4.43
CA PRO A 188 -6.76 11.14 4.21
C PRO A 188 -7.27 9.70 4.44
N LEU A 189 -6.49 8.66 4.11
CA LEU A 189 -6.90 7.27 4.35
C LEU A 189 -7.14 6.97 5.83
N VAL A 190 -6.30 7.51 6.72
CA VAL A 190 -6.46 7.34 8.18
C VAL A 190 -7.77 7.96 8.66
N GLU A 191 -8.06 9.18 8.20
CA GLU A 191 -9.29 9.88 8.56
C GLU A 191 -10.53 9.13 8.06
N PHE A 192 -10.52 8.68 6.80
CA PHE A 192 -11.66 8.01 6.18
C PHE A 192 -11.91 6.64 6.81
N MET A 193 -10.88 5.85 7.05
CA MET A 193 -11.01 4.53 7.69
C MET A 193 -11.50 4.65 9.14
N LYS A 194 -11.07 5.69 9.86
CA LYS A 194 -11.59 6.00 11.20
C LYS A 194 -13.07 6.38 11.15
N ALA A 195 -13.48 7.20 10.19
CA ALA A 195 -14.87 7.63 10.04
C ALA A 195 -15.80 6.47 9.60
N ARG A 196 -15.36 5.65 8.64
CA ARG A 196 -16.19 4.61 8.01
C ARG A 196 -16.36 3.36 8.86
N ILE A 197 -15.30 2.92 9.54
CA ILE A 197 -15.30 1.65 10.31
C ILE A 197 -14.64 1.74 11.68
N ASN A 198 -14.36 2.95 12.18
CA ASN A 198 -13.67 3.16 13.47
C ASN A 198 -12.31 2.45 13.57
N ALA A 199 -11.64 2.19 12.43
CA ALA A 199 -10.34 1.54 12.41
C ALA A 199 -9.21 2.52 12.78
N GLU A 200 -8.24 2.03 13.55
CA GLU A 200 -6.98 2.74 13.78
C GLU A 200 -5.98 2.30 12.70
N VAL A 201 -5.64 3.21 11.79
CA VAL A 201 -4.64 2.96 10.76
C VAL A 201 -3.26 3.33 11.29
N ARG A 202 -2.33 2.37 11.31
CA ARG A 202 -0.95 2.60 11.75
C ARG A 202 -0.04 2.82 10.55
N PHE A 203 0.72 3.90 10.59
CA PHE A 203 1.74 4.14 9.58
C PHE A 203 2.99 3.31 9.83
N MET A 204 3.56 2.78 8.75
CA MET A 204 4.92 2.28 8.71
C MET A 204 5.80 3.25 7.93
N TYR A 205 7.05 3.36 8.37
CA TYR A 205 8.12 4.08 7.68
C TYR A 205 7.93 5.61 7.64
N THR A 206 7.42 6.18 8.74
CA THR A 206 7.31 7.64 8.96
C THR A 206 8.63 8.31 9.34
N ASP A 207 9.70 7.52 9.50
CA ASP A 207 11.04 7.95 9.93
C ASP A 207 11.78 8.84 8.92
N PHE A 208 11.15 9.23 7.81
CA PHE A 208 11.69 10.14 6.81
C PHE A 208 11.30 11.62 6.99
N GLU A 209 10.36 11.96 7.88
CA GLU A 209 10.00 13.37 8.13
C GLU A 209 10.98 14.10 9.07
N GLU A 210 11.83 13.39 9.80
CA GLU A 210 12.79 14.01 10.73
C GLU A 210 14.17 14.34 10.10
N ALA A 211 14.31 14.19 8.78
CA ALA A 211 15.58 14.40 8.06
C ALA A 211 15.63 15.67 7.21
N HIS A 212 14.90 16.73 7.61
CA HIS A 212 14.99 18.07 7.03
C HIS A 212 15.15 19.15 8.10
#